data_AF-A0A956DG11-F1
#
_entry.id   AF-A0A956DG11-F1
#
_cell.length_a   1.000
_cell.length_b   1.000
_cell.length_c   1.000
_cell.angle_alpha   90.00
_cell.angle_beta   90.00
_cell.angle_gamma   90.00
#
_symmetry.space_group_name_H-M   'P 1'
#
loop_
_entity.id
_entity.type
_entity.pdbx_description
1 polymer ?
#
loop_
_entity_poly.entity_id
_entity_poly.type
_entity_poly.pdbx_seq_one_letter_code
_entity_poly.pdbx_strand_id
1 'polypeptide(L)'
;MESQDTTPRLELNGPVPDFEAVTTHGKLRLSEWNKDKWVILFSHPADFTPVCTTEFMAFAKIEGELAKRNVALLGNSIDSVHSHIAWVRSIKQLFDVDINFPIIADLDMNVARTFGMLHAASSATAAVRAVFVIDPQRKLRAMIYYPLNLGRNFDEILRVIDGLQTADEHGVACPADWRPGDKVIVPPPATTMAAEERVNDTSLEVTDWYFSKKQL
;
A
#
# COMPACT_ATOMS: atom_id res chain seq x y z
N MET A 1 -23.77 13.03 23.48
CA MET A 1 -22.75 12.01 23.80
C MET A 1 -22.06 11.67 22.50
N GLU A 2 -20.89 12.25 22.27
CA GLU A 2 -20.02 11.79 21.19
C GLU A 2 -19.66 10.34 21.50
N SER A 3 -20.08 9.41 20.65
CA SER A 3 -19.59 8.04 20.72
C SER A 3 -18.09 8.12 20.51
N GLN A 4 -17.31 7.81 21.55
CA GLN A 4 -15.89 7.57 21.39
C GLN A 4 -15.75 6.50 20.31
N ASP A 5 -15.15 6.86 19.18
CA ASP A 5 -14.85 5.92 18.12
C ASP A 5 -13.85 4.91 18.69
N THR A 6 -14.36 3.72 19.00
CA THR A 6 -13.61 2.62 19.62
C THR A 6 -12.88 1.77 18.58
N THR A 7 -12.89 2.19 17.31
CA THR A 7 -12.18 1.50 16.24
C THR A 7 -10.68 1.53 16.54
N PRO A 8 -10.02 0.37 16.75
CA PRO A 8 -8.59 0.31 17.02
C PRO A 8 -7.83 0.98 15.87
N ARG A 9 -6.95 1.93 16.22
CA ARG A 9 -6.11 2.60 15.23
C ARG A 9 -5.17 1.58 14.59
N LEU A 10 -5.11 1.53 13.26
CA LEU A 10 -4.10 0.75 12.55
C LEU A 10 -2.70 1.30 12.82
N GLU A 11 -1.77 0.40 13.14
CA GLU A 11 -0.39 0.73 13.44
C GLU A 11 0.57 0.08 12.43
N LEU A 12 1.65 0.79 12.10
CA LEU A 12 2.71 0.23 11.26
C LEU A 12 3.36 -0.97 11.96
N ASN A 13 3.62 -2.02 11.19
CA ASN A 13 4.05 -3.35 11.60
C ASN A 13 3.07 -4.11 12.52
N GLY A 14 1.90 -3.53 12.80
CA GLY A 14 0.80 -4.17 13.51
C GLY A 14 -0.08 -5.02 12.57
N PRO A 15 -0.89 -5.94 13.14
CA PRO A 15 -1.78 -6.77 12.36
C PRO A 15 -2.90 -5.96 11.72
N VAL A 16 -3.27 -6.33 10.50
CA VAL A 16 -4.45 -5.82 9.79
C VAL A 16 -5.64 -6.72 10.11
N PRO A 17 -6.81 -6.16 10.52
CA PRO A 17 -8.03 -6.94 10.71
C PRO A 17 -8.43 -7.69 9.44
N ASP A 18 -8.83 -8.94 9.61
CA ASP A 18 -9.42 -9.71 8.51
C ASP A 18 -10.83 -9.21 8.22
N PHE A 19 -11.23 -9.26 6.95
CA PHE A 19 -12.56 -8.85 6.51
C PHE A 19 -13.03 -9.70 5.33
N GLU A 20 -14.35 -9.77 5.18
CA GLU A 20 -14.99 -10.28 3.98
C GLU A 20 -15.63 -9.12 3.22
N ALA A 21 -15.49 -9.13 1.90
CA ALA A 21 -16.09 -8.10 1.06
C ALA A 21 -16.59 -8.64 -0.26
N VAL A 22 -17.65 -8.01 -0.79
CA VAL A 22 -18.11 -8.22 -2.16
C VAL A 22 -17.22 -7.39 -3.08
N THR A 23 -16.69 -8.02 -4.13
CA THR A 23 -15.88 -7.34 -5.14
C THR A 23 -16.41 -7.58 -6.55
N THR A 24 -15.87 -6.85 -7.52
CA THR A 24 -16.08 -7.14 -8.95
C THR A 24 -15.70 -8.56 -9.36
N HIS A 25 -14.86 -9.26 -8.59
CA HIS A 25 -14.42 -10.64 -8.86
C HIS A 25 -15.12 -11.67 -7.97
N GLY A 26 -16.20 -11.28 -7.29
CA GLY A 26 -16.91 -12.11 -6.32
C GLY A 26 -16.55 -11.79 -4.88
N LYS A 27 -17.05 -12.59 -3.94
CA LYS A 27 -16.73 -12.44 -2.52
C LYS A 27 -15.32 -12.92 -2.24
N LEU A 28 -14.59 -12.18 -1.41
CA LEU A 28 -13.29 -12.61 -0.91
C LEU A 28 -13.18 -12.34 0.58
N ARG A 29 -12.37 -13.15 1.25
CA ARG A 29 -11.85 -12.90 2.59
C ARG A 29 -10.38 -12.51 2.46
N LEU A 30 -9.96 -11.40 3.07
CA LEU A 30 -8.60 -10.87 2.89
C LEU A 30 -7.55 -11.94 3.19
N SER A 31 -7.66 -12.63 4.32
CA SER A 31 -6.70 -13.64 4.78
C SER A 31 -6.54 -14.85 3.87
N GLU A 32 -7.57 -15.21 3.12
CA GLU A 32 -7.55 -16.31 2.15
C GLU A 32 -7.03 -15.82 0.80
N TRP A 33 -7.47 -14.63 0.39
CA TRP A 33 -7.15 -14.05 -0.91
C TRP A 33 -5.69 -13.59 -1.02
N ASN A 34 -5.13 -13.07 0.07
CA ASN A 34 -3.75 -12.56 0.11
C ASN A 34 -2.71 -13.56 0.59
N LYS A 35 -3.06 -14.85 0.68
CA LYS A 35 -2.14 -15.87 1.19
C LYS A 35 -0.82 -15.84 0.42
N ASP A 36 0.28 -15.70 1.16
CA ASP A 36 1.66 -15.63 0.66
C ASP A 36 1.93 -14.45 -0.31
N LYS A 37 1.08 -13.42 -0.33
CA LYS A 37 1.20 -12.24 -1.21
C LYS A 37 1.17 -10.93 -0.43
N TRP A 38 1.92 -9.96 -0.93
CA TRP A 38 1.74 -8.57 -0.54
C TRP A 38 0.43 -8.03 -1.12
N VAL A 39 -0.17 -7.05 -0.45
CA VAL A 39 -1.39 -6.38 -0.94
C VAL A 39 -1.20 -4.89 -0.92
N ILE A 40 -1.58 -4.25 -2.02
CA ILE A 40 -1.90 -2.83 -2.04
C ILE A 40 -3.42 -2.71 -1.99
N LEU A 41 -3.95 -2.35 -0.83
CA LEU A 41 -5.35 -1.94 -0.67
C LEU A 41 -5.39 -0.43 -0.87
N PHE A 42 -6.22 0.05 -1.79
CA PHE A 42 -6.31 1.48 -2.06
C PHE A 42 -7.76 1.91 -2.23
N SER A 43 -8.07 3.12 -1.76
CA SER A 43 -9.40 3.69 -1.91
C SER A 43 -9.45 4.79 -2.95
N HIS A 44 -10.65 5.02 -3.50
CA HIS A 44 -10.98 6.17 -4.30
C HIS A 44 -12.33 6.76 -3.88
N PRO A 45 -12.55 8.08 -4.06
CA PRO A 45 -13.79 8.72 -3.61
C PRO A 45 -15.07 8.19 -4.23
N ALA A 46 -15.10 8.04 -5.56
CA ALA A 46 -16.27 7.59 -6.29
C ALA A 46 -15.90 7.11 -7.70
N ASP A 47 -16.61 6.10 -8.19
CA ASP A 47 -16.65 5.72 -9.59
C ASP A 47 -17.09 6.89 -10.48
N PHE A 48 -16.80 6.79 -11.80
CA PHE A 48 -17.17 7.83 -12.78
C PHE A 48 -16.63 9.23 -12.49
N THR A 49 -15.55 9.35 -11.71
CA THR A 49 -14.84 10.61 -11.48
C THR A 49 -13.46 10.63 -12.16
N PRO A 50 -13.01 11.78 -12.67
CA PRO A 50 -11.88 11.83 -13.60
C PRO A 50 -10.54 11.44 -12.95
N VAL A 51 -10.21 11.98 -11.78
CA VAL A 51 -8.94 11.65 -11.10
C VAL A 51 -8.89 10.16 -10.75
N CYS A 52 -9.99 9.59 -10.25
CA CYS A 52 -10.07 8.14 -9.99
C CYS A 52 -9.85 7.34 -11.27
N THR A 53 -10.41 7.78 -12.39
CA THR A 53 -10.23 7.12 -13.69
C THR A 53 -8.76 7.15 -14.11
N THR A 54 -8.05 8.27 -13.94
CA THR A 54 -6.61 8.34 -14.22
C THR A 54 -5.80 7.39 -13.33
N GLU A 55 -6.17 7.24 -12.07
CA GLU A 55 -5.46 6.38 -11.13
C GLU A 55 -5.67 4.89 -11.39
N PHE A 56 -6.88 4.48 -11.77
CA PHE A 56 -7.16 3.09 -12.14
C PHE A 56 -6.40 2.68 -13.40
N MET A 57 -6.33 3.56 -14.41
CA MET A 57 -5.52 3.31 -15.60
C MET A 57 -4.02 3.25 -15.28
N ALA A 58 -3.53 4.08 -14.35
CA ALA A 58 -2.15 4.04 -13.91
C ALA A 58 -1.82 2.75 -13.13
N PHE A 59 -2.71 2.27 -12.25
CA PHE A 59 -2.57 0.96 -11.61
C PHE A 59 -2.56 -0.18 -12.63
N ALA A 60 -3.48 -0.17 -13.60
CA ALA A 60 -3.51 -1.19 -14.66
C ALA A 60 -2.19 -1.23 -15.45
N LYS A 61 -1.57 -0.07 -15.70
CA LYS A 61 -0.27 0.01 -16.37
C LYS A 61 0.87 -0.63 -15.57
N ILE A 62 0.85 -0.51 -14.23
CA ILE A 62 1.91 -1.05 -13.36
C ILE A 62 1.57 -2.43 -12.77
N GLU A 63 0.39 -2.98 -13.07
CA GLU A 63 -0.09 -4.27 -12.53
C GLU A 63 0.92 -5.40 -12.80
N GLY A 64 1.50 -5.44 -14.00
CA GLY A 64 2.54 -6.42 -14.35
C GLY A 64 3.82 -6.28 -13.52
N GLU A 65 4.20 -5.06 -13.15
CA GLU A 65 5.36 -4.81 -12.28
C GLU A 65 5.10 -5.20 -10.82
N LEU A 66 3.88 -5.00 -10.35
CA LEU A 66 3.43 -5.44 -9.03
C LEU A 66 3.35 -6.97 -8.95
N ALA A 67 2.87 -7.62 -10.02
CA ALA A 67 2.82 -9.08 -10.10
C ALA A 67 4.21 -9.71 -10.03
N LYS A 68 5.23 -9.12 -10.66
CA LYS A 68 6.65 -9.57 -10.56
C LYS A 68 7.18 -9.52 -9.12
N ARG A 69 6.64 -8.62 -8.29
CA ARG A 69 6.96 -8.45 -6.87
C ARG A 69 6.05 -9.25 -5.94
N ASN A 70 5.20 -10.12 -6.50
CA ASN A 70 4.21 -10.88 -5.74
C ASN A 70 3.26 -9.99 -4.92
N VAL A 71 2.85 -8.86 -5.51
CA VAL A 71 1.89 -7.90 -4.95
C VAL A 71 0.56 -7.98 -5.68
N ALA A 72 -0.53 -8.10 -4.93
CA ALA A 72 -1.90 -8.03 -5.45
C ALA A 72 -2.50 -6.65 -5.21
N LEU A 73 -3.31 -6.17 -6.16
CA LEU A 73 -4.05 -4.91 -6.05
C LEU A 73 -5.50 -5.17 -5.61
N LEU A 74 -6.00 -4.33 -4.72
CA LEU A 74 -7.38 -4.35 -4.23
C LEU A 74 -7.90 -2.92 -4.13
N GLY A 75 -8.82 -2.55 -5.02
CA GLY A 75 -9.48 -1.25 -4.99
C GLY A 75 -10.64 -1.22 -3.98
N ASN A 76 -11.03 -0.04 -3.51
CA ASN A 76 -12.14 0.15 -2.59
C ASN A 76 -12.85 1.49 -2.82
N SER A 77 -14.17 1.46 -2.93
CA SER A 77 -15.00 2.65 -2.73
C SER A 77 -16.34 2.25 -2.13
N ILE A 78 -17.13 3.25 -1.76
CA ILE A 78 -18.46 3.01 -1.18
C ILE A 78 -19.55 2.86 -2.26
N ASP A 79 -19.18 2.77 -3.55
CA ASP A 79 -20.12 2.52 -4.63
C ASP A 79 -20.53 1.04 -4.68
N SER A 80 -21.64 0.75 -5.37
CA SER A 80 -22.11 -0.62 -5.52
C SER A 80 -21.27 -1.41 -6.54
N VAL A 81 -21.26 -2.75 -6.44
CA VAL A 81 -20.57 -3.60 -7.41
C VAL A 81 -21.07 -3.40 -8.86
N HIS A 82 -22.34 -3.04 -9.04
CA HIS A 82 -22.90 -2.72 -10.36
C HIS A 82 -22.31 -1.44 -10.94
N SER A 83 -22.06 -0.44 -10.08
CA SER A 83 -21.34 0.79 -10.46
C SER A 83 -19.93 0.46 -10.92
N HIS A 84 -19.19 -0.34 -10.14
CA HIS A 84 -17.82 -0.73 -10.50
C HIS A 84 -17.77 -1.45 -11.85
N ILE A 85 -18.68 -2.41 -12.09
CA ILE A 85 -18.74 -3.14 -13.36
C ILE A 85 -19.03 -2.19 -14.52
N ALA A 86 -20.00 -1.28 -14.36
CA ALA A 86 -20.32 -0.29 -15.39
C ALA A 86 -19.14 0.67 -15.66
N TRP A 87 -18.44 1.09 -14.60
CA TRP A 87 -17.29 1.98 -14.70
C TRP A 87 -16.09 1.31 -15.36
N VAL A 88 -15.72 0.09 -14.96
CA VAL A 88 -14.65 -0.69 -15.60
C VAL A 88 -14.94 -0.92 -17.09
N ARG A 89 -16.18 -1.25 -17.44
CA ARG A 89 -16.60 -1.37 -18.86
C ARG A 89 -16.47 -0.05 -19.61
N SER A 90 -16.84 1.07 -18.97
CA SER A 90 -16.67 2.41 -19.55
C SER A 90 -15.20 2.75 -19.76
N ILE A 91 -14.31 2.38 -18.83
CA ILE A 91 -12.87 2.59 -18.98
C ILE A 91 -12.34 1.81 -20.18
N LYS A 92 -12.69 0.52 -20.30
CA LYS A 92 -12.31 -0.30 -21.44
C LYS A 92 -12.83 0.26 -22.76
N GLN A 93 -14.10 0.66 -22.81
CA GLN A 93 -14.71 1.18 -24.03
C GLN A 93 -14.10 2.51 -24.49
N LEU A 94 -13.80 3.42 -23.56
CA LEU A 94 -13.38 4.79 -23.90
C LEU A 94 -11.86 4.96 -23.99
N PHE A 95 -11.10 4.17 -23.23
CA PHE A 95 -9.64 4.32 -23.11
C PHE A 95 -8.86 3.07 -23.53
N ASP A 96 -9.54 1.97 -23.87
CA ASP A 96 -8.94 0.67 -24.21
C ASP A 96 -8.00 0.12 -23.11
N VAL A 97 -8.35 0.34 -21.85
CA VAL A 97 -7.62 -0.17 -20.69
C VAL A 97 -8.46 -1.21 -19.95
N ASP A 98 -7.89 -2.39 -19.74
CA ASP A 98 -8.49 -3.45 -18.92
C ASP A 98 -8.11 -3.27 -17.45
N ILE A 99 -9.12 -3.28 -16.58
CA ILE A 99 -8.93 -3.28 -15.12
C ILE A 99 -9.12 -4.72 -14.64
N ASN A 100 -8.01 -5.41 -14.32
CA ASN A 100 -8.01 -6.84 -13.99
C ASN A 100 -7.88 -7.14 -12.50
N PHE A 101 -7.88 -6.11 -11.65
CA PHE A 101 -7.85 -6.26 -10.20
C PHE A 101 -9.25 -6.03 -9.60
N PRO A 102 -9.58 -6.72 -8.49
CA PRO A 102 -10.87 -6.57 -7.82
C PRO A 102 -11.05 -5.18 -7.21
N ILE A 103 -12.31 -4.71 -7.23
CA ILE A 103 -12.76 -3.49 -6.56
C ILE A 103 -13.81 -3.88 -5.53
N ILE A 104 -13.58 -3.58 -4.26
CA ILE A 104 -14.51 -3.76 -3.16
C ILE A 104 -15.66 -2.76 -3.27
N ALA A 105 -16.88 -3.29 -3.20
CA ALA A 105 -18.12 -2.52 -3.02
C ALA A 105 -18.44 -2.38 -1.52
N ASP A 106 -17.93 -1.32 -0.90
CA ASP A 106 -17.97 -1.07 0.55
C ASP A 106 -19.18 -0.21 0.97
N LEU A 107 -20.39 -0.66 0.59
CA LEU A 107 -21.64 0.09 0.78
C LEU A 107 -21.96 0.43 2.25
N ASP A 108 -21.57 -0.45 3.19
CA ASP A 108 -21.73 -0.24 4.63
C ASP A 108 -20.56 0.53 5.27
N MET A 109 -19.53 0.83 4.47
CA MET A 109 -18.30 1.53 4.84
C MET A 109 -17.48 0.79 5.90
N ASN A 110 -17.66 -0.53 6.05
CA ASN A 110 -16.95 -1.29 7.07
C ASN A 110 -15.44 -1.29 6.81
N VAL A 111 -15.02 -1.57 5.58
CA VAL A 111 -13.59 -1.56 5.21
C VAL A 111 -13.04 -0.13 5.33
N ALA A 112 -13.77 0.86 4.82
CA ALA A 112 -13.38 2.26 4.90
C ALA A 112 -13.23 2.76 6.34
N ARG A 113 -14.08 2.35 7.28
CA ARG A 113 -13.94 2.68 8.71
C ARG A 113 -12.73 1.99 9.32
N THR A 114 -12.58 0.67 9.11
CA THR A 114 -11.45 -0.10 9.65
C THR A 114 -10.10 0.46 9.23
N PHE A 115 -9.99 0.94 7.99
CA PHE A 115 -8.77 1.52 7.45
C PHE A 115 -8.69 3.05 7.57
N GLY A 116 -9.63 3.69 8.28
CA GLY A 116 -9.62 5.14 8.48
C GLY A 116 -9.67 5.93 7.18
N MET A 117 -10.36 5.43 6.14
CA MET A 117 -10.49 6.07 4.84
C MET A 117 -11.53 7.20 4.83
N LEU A 118 -12.36 7.31 5.90
CA LEU A 118 -13.42 8.32 6.02
C LEU A 118 -12.93 9.55 6.79
N HIS A 119 -12.59 10.62 6.08
CA HIS A 119 -12.19 11.89 6.70
C HIS A 119 -13.33 12.91 6.58
N ALA A 120 -14.03 13.18 7.68
CA ALA A 120 -15.22 14.05 7.69
C ALA A 120 -14.96 15.47 7.15
N ALA A 121 -13.75 16.01 7.37
CA ALA A 121 -13.34 17.31 6.83
C ALA A 121 -13.12 17.31 5.30
N SER A 122 -12.97 16.13 4.69
CA SER A 122 -12.81 15.96 3.24
C SER A 122 -14.13 15.63 2.54
N SER A 123 -14.90 14.70 3.10
CA SER A 123 -16.23 14.34 2.60
C SER A 123 -17.02 13.59 3.67
N ALA A 124 -18.33 13.80 3.71
CA ALA A 124 -19.25 13.02 4.55
C ALA A 124 -19.66 11.69 3.89
N THR A 125 -19.43 11.54 2.59
CA THR A 125 -20.02 10.50 1.75
C THR A 125 -19.01 9.88 0.78
N ALA A 126 -17.71 10.01 1.03
CA ALA A 126 -16.69 9.41 0.18
C ALA A 126 -15.42 9.07 0.97
N ALA A 127 -14.75 7.99 0.58
CA ALA A 127 -13.41 7.70 1.04
C ALA A 127 -12.39 8.71 0.48
N VAL A 128 -11.34 9.02 1.24
CA VAL A 128 -10.17 9.74 0.69
C VAL A 128 -9.33 8.81 -0.19
N ARG A 129 -8.27 9.32 -0.82
CA ARG A 129 -7.35 8.52 -1.65
C ARG A 129 -6.28 7.89 -0.77
N ALA A 130 -6.64 6.81 -0.08
CA ALA A 130 -5.73 6.09 0.79
C ALA A 130 -5.02 4.96 0.04
N VAL A 131 -3.81 4.61 0.47
CA VAL A 131 -3.03 3.46 0.03
C VAL A 131 -2.50 2.76 1.27
N PHE A 132 -2.67 1.45 1.35
CA PHE A 132 -2.15 0.59 2.41
C PHE A 132 -1.32 -0.51 1.78
N VAL A 133 -0.07 -0.63 2.22
CA VAL A 133 0.81 -1.74 1.85
C VAL A 133 0.79 -2.76 2.97
N ILE A 134 0.32 -3.97 2.67
CA ILE A 134 0.14 -5.06 3.63
C ILE A 134 1.06 -6.21 3.22
N ASP A 135 1.84 -6.74 4.15
CA ASP A 135 2.75 -7.87 3.87
C ASP A 135 2.02 -9.24 3.88
N PRO A 136 2.69 -10.33 3.44
CA PRO A 136 2.11 -11.67 3.45
C PRO A 136 1.72 -12.18 4.85
N GLN A 137 2.30 -11.60 5.91
CA GLN A 137 1.97 -11.91 7.31
C GLN A 137 0.80 -11.04 7.82
N ARG A 138 0.14 -10.29 6.93
CA ARG A 138 -0.96 -9.36 7.22
C ARG A 138 -0.59 -8.27 8.21
N LYS A 139 0.63 -7.75 8.10
CA LYS A 139 1.03 -6.54 8.82
C LYS A 139 0.94 -5.32 7.91
N LEU A 140 0.51 -4.20 8.47
CA LEU A 140 0.51 -2.93 7.75
C LEU A 140 1.93 -2.36 7.68
N ARG A 141 2.47 -2.12 6.50
CA ARG A 141 3.87 -1.72 6.30
C ARG A 141 4.05 -0.27 5.87
N ALA A 142 3.09 0.27 5.14
CA ALA A 142 3.03 1.68 4.81
C ALA A 142 1.57 2.11 4.64
N MET A 143 1.29 3.37 4.93
CA MET A 143 0.02 4.01 4.62
C MET A 143 0.25 5.42 4.07
N ILE A 144 -0.50 5.80 3.04
CA ILE A 144 -0.41 7.13 2.43
C ILE A 144 -1.82 7.67 2.18
N TYR A 145 -2.08 8.91 2.59
CA TYR A 145 -3.38 9.56 2.43
C TYR A 145 -3.26 10.79 1.55
N TYR A 146 -3.91 10.76 0.39
CA TYR A 146 -4.04 11.88 -0.52
C TYR A 146 -5.44 12.50 -0.39
N PRO A 147 -5.57 13.84 -0.54
CA PRO A 147 -6.87 14.49 -0.61
C PRO A 147 -7.59 14.17 -1.92
N LEU A 148 -8.88 14.50 -2.00
CA LEU A 148 -9.74 14.20 -3.15
C LEU A 148 -9.23 14.82 -4.45
N ASN A 149 -8.54 15.95 -4.39
CA ASN A 149 -8.11 16.75 -5.53
C ASN A 149 -6.67 16.47 -6.01
N LEU A 150 -5.94 15.51 -5.42
CA LEU A 150 -4.58 15.17 -5.82
C LEU A 150 -4.47 13.69 -6.16
N GLY A 151 -4.14 13.39 -7.41
CA GLY A 151 -3.82 12.02 -7.84
C GLY A 151 -2.52 11.52 -7.23
N ARG A 152 -2.44 10.22 -6.97
CA ARG A 152 -1.28 9.53 -6.38
C ARG A 152 -0.10 9.42 -7.35
N ASN A 153 1.10 9.28 -6.77
CA ASN A 153 2.32 8.95 -7.50
C ASN A 153 2.56 7.44 -7.52
N PHE A 154 2.49 6.83 -8.70
CA PHE A 154 2.61 5.37 -8.90
C PHE A 154 4.06 4.88 -8.89
N ASP A 155 5.00 5.75 -9.23
CA ASP A 155 6.43 5.43 -9.11
C ASP A 155 6.80 5.29 -7.62
N GLU A 156 6.23 6.14 -6.76
CA GLU A 156 6.44 6.02 -5.31
C GLU A 156 5.79 4.76 -4.74
N ILE A 157 4.62 4.36 -5.23
CA ILE A 157 3.98 3.10 -4.81
C ILE A 157 4.91 1.91 -5.11
N LEU A 158 5.48 1.84 -6.31
CA LEU A 158 6.44 0.80 -6.67
C LEU A 158 7.72 0.89 -5.81
N ARG A 159 8.26 2.09 -5.61
CA ARG A 159 9.48 2.31 -4.81
C ARG A 159 9.30 1.89 -3.36
N VAL A 160 8.13 2.12 -2.77
CA VAL A 160 7.80 1.69 -1.40
C VAL A 160 7.80 0.16 -1.30
N ILE A 161 7.19 -0.54 -2.27
CA ILE A 161 7.23 -2.00 -2.32
C ILE A 161 8.68 -2.49 -2.41
N ASP A 162 9.45 -1.94 -3.35
CA ASP A 162 10.86 -2.32 -3.55
C ASP A 162 11.67 -2.14 -2.27
N GLY A 163 11.52 -0.99 -1.60
CA GLY A 163 12.23 -0.70 -0.36
C GLY A 163 11.83 -1.61 0.80
N LEU A 164 10.53 -1.91 0.95
CA LEU A 164 10.04 -2.79 2.01
C LEU A 164 10.50 -4.24 1.79
N GLN A 165 10.39 -4.75 0.57
CA GLN A 165 10.83 -6.11 0.25
C GLN A 165 12.35 -6.27 0.39
N THR A 166 13.11 -5.27 -0.07
CA THR A 166 14.57 -5.24 0.10
C THR A 166 14.98 -5.23 1.58
N ALA A 167 14.31 -4.40 2.40
CA ALA A 167 14.57 -4.34 3.83
C ALA A 167 14.31 -5.67 4.54
N ASP A 168 13.19 -6.33 4.20
CA ASP A 168 12.81 -7.62 4.78
C ASP A 168 13.74 -8.76 4.32
N GLU A 169 14.10 -8.81 3.05
CA GLU A 169 14.94 -9.87 2.47
C GLU A 169 16.38 -9.82 2.99
N HIS A 170 16.95 -8.61 3.10
CA HIS A 170 18.38 -8.46 3.40
C HIS A 170 18.68 -8.00 4.84
N GLY A 171 17.65 -7.71 5.64
CA GLY A 171 17.82 -7.21 7.01
C GLY A 171 18.52 -5.85 7.06
N VAL A 172 18.13 -4.94 6.15
CA VAL A 172 18.75 -3.63 5.94
C VAL A 172 17.74 -2.50 6.00
N ALA A 173 18.21 -1.26 6.06
CA ALA A 173 17.38 -0.08 5.91
C ALA A 173 17.67 0.61 4.56
N CYS A 174 16.63 1.19 3.95
CA CYS A 174 16.76 1.99 2.74
C CYS A 174 16.93 3.47 3.11
N PRO A 175 17.97 4.19 2.64
CA PRO A 175 18.10 5.63 2.85
C PRO A 175 16.97 6.45 2.21
N ALA A 176 16.93 7.75 2.52
CA ALA A 176 16.07 8.69 1.80
C ALA A 176 16.33 8.63 0.28
N ASP A 177 15.26 8.72 -0.50
CA ASP A 177 15.25 8.66 -1.97
C ASP A 177 15.83 7.37 -2.59
N TRP A 178 16.04 6.33 -1.78
CA TRP A 178 16.61 5.05 -2.23
C TRP A 178 15.79 4.39 -3.34
N ARG A 179 16.50 3.84 -4.32
CA ARG A 179 16.00 3.00 -5.41
C ARG A 179 16.79 1.69 -5.50
N PRO A 180 16.22 0.63 -6.12
CA PRO A 180 16.97 -0.59 -6.40
C PRO A 180 18.29 -0.31 -7.10
N GLY A 181 19.37 -0.87 -6.57
CA GLY A 181 20.76 -0.64 -7.02
C GLY A 181 21.52 0.40 -6.18
N ASP A 182 20.84 1.26 -5.43
CA ASP A 182 21.50 2.16 -4.47
C ASP A 182 21.99 1.38 -3.24
N LYS A 183 23.02 1.92 -2.59
CA LYS A 183 23.54 1.35 -1.34
C LYS A 183 22.50 1.41 -0.23
N VAL A 184 22.43 0.34 0.55
CA VAL A 184 21.56 0.22 1.73
C VAL A 184 22.32 0.54 3.01
N ILE A 185 21.59 0.89 4.06
CA ILE A 185 22.12 1.13 5.41
C ILE A 185 22.07 -0.16 6.21
N VAL A 186 23.19 -0.52 6.84
CA VAL A 186 23.24 -1.62 7.80
C VAL A 186 22.70 -1.13 9.14
N PRO A 187 21.80 -1.87 9.81
CA PRO A 187 21.27 -1.47 11.11
C PRO A 187 22.39 -1.13 12.10
N PRO A 188 22.25 -0.04 12.89
CA PRO A 188 23.27 0.38 13.81
C PRO A 188 23.46 -0.67 14.92
N PRO A 189 24.70 -0.91 15.37
CA PRO A 189 24.96 -1.72 16.54
C PRO A 189 24.20 -1.21 17.78
N ALA A 190 23.78 -2.13 18.67
CA ALA A 190 23.06 -1.81 19.90
C ALA A 190 23.93 -1.89 21.17
N THR A 191 25.23 -2.16 21.02
CA THR A 191 26.19 -2.26 22.14
C THR A 191 27.50 -1.56 21.79
N THR A 192 28.21 -1.08 22.81
CA THR A 192 29.52 -0.43 22.64
C THR A 192 30.53 -1.34 21.94
N MET A 193 30.58 -2.61 22.33
CA MET A 193 31.48 -3.59 21.73
C MET A 193 31.20 -3.79 20.23
N ALA A 194 29.94 -3.94 19.84
CA ALA A 194 29.58 -4.08 18.43
C ALA A 194 29.78 -2.77 17.64
N ALA A 195 29.72 -1.61 18.29
CA ALA A 195 30.08 -0.34 17.68
C ALA A 195 31.60 -0.26 17.40
N GLU A 196 32.45 -0.68 18.35
CA GLU A 196 33.90 -0.78 18.17
C GLU A 196 34.29 -1.76 17.06
N GLU A 197 33.61 -2.91 16.99
CA GLU A 197 33.76 -3.88 15.89
C GLU A 197 33.36 -3.25 14.55
N ARG A 198 32.24 -2.51 14.50
CA ARG A 198 31.74 -1.89 13.27
C ARG A 198 32.70 -0.87 12.67
N VAL A 199 33.39 -0.07 13.49
CA VAL A 199 34.36 0.93 13.00
C VAL A 199 35.50 0.27 12.21
N ASN A 200 35.83 -0.98 12.52
CA ASN A 200 36.91 -1.72 11.90
C ASN A 200 36.43 -2.69 10.79
N ASP A 201 35.14 -2.68 10.45
CA ASP A 201 34.58 -3.56 9.43
C ASP A 201 34.91 -3.06 8.01
N THR A 202 35.95 -3.64 7.43
CA THR A 202 36.42 -3.32 6.07
C THR A 202 35.50 -3.82 4.94
N SER A 203 34.49 -4.63 5.26
CA SER A 203 33.50 -5.10 4.27
C SER A 203 32.40 -4.06 4.00
N LEU A 204 32.30 -3.03 4.83
CA LEU A 204 31.29 -1.99 4.77
C LEU A 204 31.90 -0.63 4.40
N GLU A 205 31.08 0.24 3.82
CA GLU A 205 31.40 1.66 3.75
C GLU A 205 31.00 2.32 5.07
N VAL A 206 31.94 2.38 6.00
CA VAL A 206 31.73 2.93 7.34
C VAL A 206 32.12 4.41 7.35
N THR A 207 31.13 5.29 7.53
CA THR A 207 31.40 6.71 7.87
C THR A 207 31.51 6.88 9.37
N ASP A 208 30.65 6.18 10.12
CA ASP A 208 30.69 6.07 11.58
C ASP A 208 30.05 4.74 12.01
N TRP A 209 30.20 4.34 13.28
CA TRP A 209 29.69 3.07 13.81
C TRP A 209 28.17 2.90 13.63
N TYR A 210 27.41 4.00 13.66
CA TYR A 210 25.95 3.99 13.45
C TYR A 210 25.56 4.23 11.98
N PHE A 211 26.51 4.63 11.13
CA PHE A 211 26.28 5.00 9.73
C PHE A 211 27.22 4.21 8.82
N SER A 212 26.77 3.01 8.49
CA SER A 212 27.49 2.09 7.61
C SER A 212 26.60 1.66 6.46
N LYS A 213 27.16 1.63 5.25
CA LYS A 213 26.45 1.23 4.04
C LYS A 213 27.07 -0.02 3.43
N LYS A 214 26.27 -0.76 2.66
CA LYS A 214 26.75 -1.82 1.78
C LYS A 214 26.02 -1.80 0.45
N GLN A 215 26.66 -2.36 -0.57
CA GLN A 215 25.98 -2.77 -1.79
C GLN A 215 25.27 -4.11 -1.55
N LEU A 216 24.10 -4.29 -2.15
CA LEU A 216 23.41 -5.58 -2.21
C LEU A 216 23.86 -6.40 -3.41
#